data_AF-A0A2N2SQB4-F1
#
_entry.id   AF-A0A2N2SQB4-F1
#
_cell.length_a   1.000
_cell.length_b   1.000
_cell.length_c   1.000
_cell.angle_alpha   90.00
_cell.angle_beta   90.00
_cell.angle_gamma   90.00
#
_symmetry.space_group_name_H-M   'P 1'
#
loop_
_entity.id
_entity.type
_entity.pdbx_description
1 polymer ?
#
loop_
_entity_poly.entity_id
_entity_poly.type
_entity_poly.pdbx_seq_one_letter_code
_entity_poly.pdbx_strand_id
1 'polypeptide(L)' 'WVSKRGVDPKSFMEAYKSFGVQSMVQRADQTARAYKIQGVPTMAVDGRFVTSASMTGSHEATLKQVDQLLTRVRGEPRRG' A
#
# COMPACT_ATOMS: atom_id res chain seq x y z
N TRP A 1 24.42 4.49 -0.68
CA TRP A 1 23.39 4.87 0.32
C TRP A 1 23.03 3.70 1.22
N VAL A 2 22.69 2.53 0.67
CA VAL A 2 22.29 1.35 1.46
C VAL A 2 23.39 0.87 2.43
N SER A 3 24.67 0.93 2.02
CA SER A 3 25.81 0.67 2.91
C SER A 3 25.88 1.62 4.11
N LYS A 4 25.52 2.90 3.93
CA LYS A 4 25.44 3.90 5.01
C LYS A 4 24.29 3.59 5.99
N ARG A 5 23.38 2.68 5.63
CA ARG A 5 22.28 2.19 6.46
C ARG A 5 22.57 0.80 7.06
N GLY A 6 23.81 0.31 6.94
CA GLY A 6 24.22 -1.00 7.48
C GLY A 6 23.81 -2.21 6.64
N VAL A 7 23.31 -2.00 5.42
CA VAL A 7 22.91 -3.09 4.52
C VAL A 7 24.08 -3.47 3.60
N ASP A 8 24.35 -4.77 3.49
CA ASP A 8 25.34 -5.29 2.54
C ASP A 8 24.94 -4.97 1.09
N PRO A 9 25.76 -4.22 0.33
CA PRO A 9 25.40 -3.78 -1.02
C PRO A 9 25.23 -4.93 -2.01
N LYS A 10 26.00 -6.02 -1.87
CA LYS A 10 25.96 -7.15 -2.80
C LYS A 10 24.64 -7.91 -2.65
N SER A 11 24.31 -8.28 -1.43
CA SER A 11 23.08 -8.97 -1.06
C SER A 11 21.85 -8.12 -1.42
N PHE A 12 21.92 -6.80 -1.20
CA PHE A 12 20.86 -5.89 -1.64
C PHE A 12 20.67 -5.92 -3.16
N MET A 13 21.75 -5.85 -3.95
CA MET A 13 21.66 -5.86 -5.41
C MET A 13 21.20 -7.21 -5.96
N GLU A 14 21.57 -8.32 -5.32
CA GLU A 14 21.07 -9.65 -5.65
C GLU A 14 19.56 -9.73 -5.41
N ALA A 15 19.08 -9.29 -4.24
CA ALA A 15 17.65 -9.24 -3.95
C ALA A 15 16.91 -8.30 -4.92
N TYR A 16 17.43 -7.09 -5.15
CA TYR A 16 16.84 -6.09 -6.05
C TYR A 16 16.68 -6.62 -7.49
N LYS A 17 17.63 -7.43 -7.97
CA LYS A 17 17.58 -8.04 -9.31
C LYS A 17 16.86 -9.39 -9.33
N SER A 18 16.53 -9.96 -8.18
CA SER A 18 15.92 -11.29 -8.10
C SER A 18 14.57 -11.33 -8.81
N PHE A 19 14.25 -12.50 -9.36
CA PHE A 19 12.94 -12.76 -9.97
C PHE A 19 11.80 -12.48 -8.98
N GLY A 20 11.95 -12.86 -7.71
CA GLY A 20 10.93 -12.65 -6.68
C GLY A 20 10.59 -11.17 -6.47
N VAL A 21 11.60 -10.29 -6.39
CA VAL A 21 11.36 -8.84 -6.29
C VAL A 21 10.69 -8.30 -7.56
N GLN A 22 11.13 -8.74 -8.75
CA GLN A 22 10.49 -8.34 -10.01
C GLN A 22 9.02 -8.75 -10.06
N SER A 23 8.69 -9.98 -9.67
CA SER A 23 7.30 -10.46 -9.59
C SER A 23 6.47 -9.68 -8.58
N MET A 24 7.05 -9.32 -7.42
CA MET A 24 6.36 -8.49 -6.42
C MET A 24 6.06 -7.08 -6.96
N VAL A 25 7.00 -6.45 -7.67
CA VAL A 25 6.79 -5.15 -8.31
C VAL A 25 5.67 -5.22 -9.35
N GLN A 26 5.69 -6.22 -10.23
CA GLN A 26 4.63 -6.40 -11.22
C GLN A 26 3.25 -6.59 -10.58
N ARG A 27 3.16 -7.36 -9.49
CA ARG A 27 1.93 -7.53 -8.72
C ARG A 27 1.48 -6.23 -8.06
N ALA A 28 2.42 -5.45 -7.51
CA ALA A 28 2.13 -4.14 -6.92
C ALA A 28 1.54 -3.18 -7.96
N ASP A 29 2.11 -3.12 -9.16
CA ASP A 29 1.60 -2.29 -10.26
C ASP A 29 0.19 -2.71 -10.69
N GLN A 30 -0.07 -4.02 -10.81
CA GLN A 30 -1.40 -4.54 -11.11
C GLN A 30 -2.40 -4.14 -10.02
N THR A 31 -2.00 -4.23 -8.76
CA THR A 31 -2.83 -3.87 -7.60
C THR A 31 -3.14 -2.37 -7.59
N ALA A 32 -2.16 -1.52 -7.82
CA ALA A 32 -2.33 -0.06 -7.89
C ALA A 32 -3.28 0.34 -9.03
N ARG A 33 -3.16 -0.30 -10.20
CA ARG A 33 -4.08 -0.10 -11.33
C ARG A 33 -5.50 -0.59 -11.02
N ALA A 34 -5.65 -1.76 -10.38
CA ALA A 34 -6.95 -2.30 -10.00
C ALA A 34 -7.70 -1.38 -9.02
N TYR A 35 -6.98 -0.78 -8.06
CA TYR A 35 -7.53 0.23 -7.15
C TYR A 35 -7.66 1.63 -7.76
N LYS A 36 -7.28 1.83 -9.03
CA LYS A 36 -7.32 3.12 -9.73
C LYS A 36 -6.64 4.24 -8.95
N ILE A 37 -5.49 3.95 -8.33
CA ILE A 37 -4.74 4.92 -7.53
C ILE A 37 -4.21 6.02 -8.46
N GLN A 38 -4.58 7.27 -8.18
CA GLN A 38 -4.16 8.45 -8.97
C GLN A 38 -3.12 9.33 -8.25
N GLY A 39 -2.83 9.03 -6.98
CA GLY A 39 -1.88 9.80 -6.18
C GLY A 39 -1.56 9.11 -4.87
N VAL A 40 -0.51 9.61 -4.21
CA VAL A 40 -0.05 9.13 -2.90
C VAL A 40 -0.15 10.26 -1.86
N PRO A 41 -0.43 9.94 -0.59
CA PRO A 41 -0.77 8.63 -0.05
C PRO A 41 -2.23 8.23 -0.30
N THR A 42 -2.42 6.95 -0.64
CA THR A 42 -3.73 6.29 -0.78
C THR A 42 -3.73 5.01 0.05
N MET A 43 -4.82 4.76 0.77
CA MET A 43 -5.01 3.63 1.67
C MET A 43 -6.19 2.78 1.22
N ALA A 44 -5.98 1.48 1.07
CA ALA A 44 -7.03 0.50 0.81
C ALA A 44 -7.37 -0.29 2.10
N VAL A 45 -8.65 -0.46 2.41
CA VAL A 45 -9.13 -1.15 3.62
C VAL A 45 -9.95 -2.38 3.20
N ASP A 46 -9.50 -3.57 3.62
CA ASP A 46 -10.11 -4.90 3.32
C ASP A 46 -10.28 -5.22 1.82
N GLY A 47 -9.57 -4.49 0.96
CA GLY A 47 -9.76 -4.52 -0.49
C GLY A 47 -11.16 -4.10 -0.97
N ARG A 48 -11.96 -3.48 -0.09
CA ARG A 48 -13.33 -3.02 -0.36
C ARG A 48 -13.43 -1.51 -0.47
N PHE A 49 -12.62 -0.80 0.31
CA PHE A 49 -12.67 0.66 0.42
C PHE A 49 -11.31 1.25 0.09
N VAL A 50 -11.32 2.43 -0.53
CA VAL A 50 -10.12 3.22 -0.82
C VAL A 50 -10.34 4.64 -0.29
N THR A 51 -9.34 5.22 0.35
CA THR A 51 -9.34 6.61 0.83
C THR A 51 -7.95 7.23 0.63
N SER A 52 -7.88 8.56 0.54
CA SER A 52 -6.63 9.30 0.32
C SER A 52 -6.70 10.68 0.95
N ALA A 53 -5.55 11.36 1.02
CA ALA A 53 -5.48 12.75 1.46
C ALA A 53 -6.28 13.68 0.52
N SER A 54 -6.33 13.39 -0.77
CA SER A 54 -7.15 14.15 -1.74
C SER A 54 -8.65 13.97 -1.54
N MET A 55 -9.10 12.84 -0.98
CA MET A 55 -10.51 12.59 -0.67
C MET A 55 -10.95 13.19 0.67
N THR A 56 -10.05 13.25 1.64
CA THR A 56 -10.36 13.63 3.03
C THR A 56 -9.88 15.03 3.40
N GLY A 57 -9.05 15.65 2.56
CA GLY A 57 -8.53 17.02 2.74
C GLY A 57 -7.23 17.11 3.54
N SER A 58 -6.82 16.06 4.27
CA SER A 58 -5.52 16.01 4.96
C SER A 58 -5.06 14.58 5.27
N HIS A 59 -3.79 14.43 5.65
CA HIS A 59 -3.24 13.14 6.07
C HIS A 59 -3.88 12.64 7.38
N GLU A 60 -4.07 13.52 8.35
CA GLU A 60 -4.70 13.20 9.63
C GLU A 60 -6.17 12.78 9.44
N ALA A 61 -6.88 13.44 8.54
CA ALA A 61 -8.25 13.08 8.19
C ALA A 61 -8.31 11.71 7.48
N THR A 62 -7.31 11.38 6.66
CA THR A 62 -7.19 10.06 6.02
C THR A 62 -7.05 8.95 7.06
N LEU A 63 -6.20 9.14 8.08
CA LEU A 63 -6.03 8.14 9.15
C LEU A 63 -7.33 7.93 9.94
N LYS A 64 -8.02 9.01 10.31
CA LYS A 64 -9.33 8.92 10.98
C LYS A 64 -10.37 8.19 10.11
N GLN A 65 -10.36 8.45 8.80
CA GLN A 65 -11.25 7.76 7.86
C GLN A 65 -10.93 6.26 7.77
N VAL A 66 -9.65 5.89 7.78
CA VAL A 66 -9.23 4.49 7.82
C VAL A 66 -9.73 3.81 9.10
N ASP A 67 -9.64 4.44 10.26
CA ASP A 67 -10.14 3.87 11.53
C ASP A 67 -11.65 3.62 11.52
N GLN A 68 -12.42 4.55 10.93
CA GLN A 68 -13.86 4.38 10.73
C GLN A 68 -14.17 3.20 9.79
N LEU A 69 -13.44 3.10 8.68
CA LEU A 69 -13.59 2.00 7.72
C LEU A 69 -13.20 0.65 8.35
N LEU A 70 -12.15 0.59 9.17
CA LEU A 70 -11.75 -0.61 9.89
C LEU A 70 -12.82 -1.07 10.87
N THR A 71 -13.40 -0.14 11.63
CA THR A 71 -14.50 -0.43 12.56
C THR A 71 -15.70 -1.01 11.82
N ARG A 72 -16.05 -0.41 10.68
CA ARG A 72 -17.13 -0.89 9.81
C ARG A 72 -16.87 -2.29 9.26
N VAL A 73 -15.68 -2.54 8.71
CA VAL A 73 -15.33 -3.85 8.16
C VAL A 73 -15.35 -4.94 9.24
N ARG A 74 -14.90 -4.64 10.45
CA ARG A 74 -14.93 -5.60 11.57
C ARG A 74 -16.35 -5.96 12.00
N GLY A 75 -17.31 -5.03 11.87
CA GLY A 75 -18.72 -5.25 12.20
C GLY A 75 -19.55 -5.86 11.06
N GLU A 76 -19.08 -5.81 9.82
CA GLU A 76 -19.79 -6.34 8.65
C GLU A 76 -19.13 -7.64 8.16
N PRO A 77 -19.85 -8.78 8.12
CA PRO A 77 -19.35 -9.97 7.45
C PRO A 77 -19.02 -9.66 5.99
N ARG A 78 -17.93 -10.21 5.48
CA ARG A 78 -17.52 -10.04 4.09
C ARG A 78 -18.66 -10.55 3.20
N ARG A 79 -19.36 -9.62 2.53
CA ARG A 79 -20.40 -9.96 1.55
C ARG A 79 -19.71 -10.64 0.37
N GLY A 80 -19.97 -11.95 0.23
CA GLY A 80 -19.50 -12.78 -0.87
C GLY A 80 -20.21 -12.46 -2.18
#